data_AF-B6JUY2-F1
#
_entry.id   AF-B6JUY2-F1
#
_cell.length_a   1.000
_cell.length_b   1.000
_cell.length_c   1.000
_cell.angle_alpha   90.00
_cell.angle_beta   90.00
_cell.angle_gamma   90.00
#
_symmetry.space_group_name_H-M   'P 1'
#
loop_
_entity.id
_entity.type
_entity.pdbx_description
1 polymer ?
#
loop_
_entity_poly.entity_id
_entity_poly.type
_entity_poly.pdbx_seq_one_letter_code
_entity_poly.pdbx_strand_id
1 'polypeptide(L)'
;MFTPLGHFKQIQCPYERSKQQCTIKHCFFRHTSSTSNLSLKELQARSYEKLVEKKLERESALTAASRVSENDDKNKLKPTPAKRPTIAEPQAVPPPKRVHIQPVASVARTPVAKPKARTPAVPLKPALKTKTNDAKSEEPVSTEPEYDYNAAAGHELRRRMAQLMYDCYDRLGYTLAESWKKALEDEALINKQSHSKMSYSSACKARIISLKKKPRKTEKSTAEQDFEALCTLVHSKEELVSWKYNMEIVTPETPPDNMHQCSRCGKHFTEAREGCTYHWGKLVREKRHGERVRVYTCCDGAYGEDRGCTKGQAHVFRHEYLPYMASVQPFRILPDTRPNNWVPWCALDCELCYTTLGMELTRLTVVTLTDKLLDTFIKPKGEILELNTRFSGIHSAEELETGITMDEMYEELYRIGVNKDTIFIGHGLENDMIAMRLVHERVIDTAILYRHEKGQPFRYSLKFLTKKYLETVIQTGEHDSEEDAVYALKLVFRLLRKEPT
;
A
#
# COMPACT_ATOMS: atom_id res chain seq x y z
N MET A 1 16.42 21.22 -12.75
CA MET A 1 15.08 21.53 -13.30
C MET A 1 14.92 23.05 -13.31
N PHE A 2 14.65 23.65 -14.46
CA PHE A 2 14.49 25.11 -14.61
C PHE A 2 13.13 25.56 -14.07
N THR A 3 13.11 26.60 -13.23
CA THR A 3 11.89 27.27 -12.75
C THR A 3 11.24 28.09 -13.87
N PRO A 4 9.93 27.97 -14.14
CA PRO A 4 9.27 28.69 -15.23
C PRO A 4 8.85 30.09 -14.78
N LEU A 5 9.83 30.96 -14.50
CA LEU A 5 9.58 32.38 -14.30
C LEU A 5 9.44 33.07 -15.65
N GLY A 6 8.21 33.18 -16.15
CA GLY A 6 7.76 34.25 -17.05
C GLY A 6 8.33 34.33 -18.48
N HIS A 7 9.36 33.57 -18.84
CA HIS A 7 10.06 33.72 -20.12
C HIS A 7 9.20 33.47 -21.37
N PHE A 8 8.19 32.59 -21.29
CA PHE A 8 7.37 32.21 -22.46
C PHE A 8 6.19 33.16 -22.73
N LYS A 9 5.92 34.15 -21.86
CA LYS A 9 4.85 35.13 -22.05
C LYS A 9 5.11 36.14 -23.18
N GLN A 10 6.34 36.19 -23.69
CA GLN A 10 6.72 37.07 -24.82
C GLN A 10 6.73 36.32 -26.15
N ILE A 11 6.64 34.99 -26.15
CA ILE A 11 6.67 34.14 -27.35
C ILE A 11 5.23 33.80 -27.75
N GLN A 12 4.88 34.00 -29.02
CA GLN A 12 3.55 33.71 -29.53
C GLN A 12 3.26 32.20 -29.53
N CYS A 13 2.04 31.81 -29.16
CA CYS A 13 1.63 30.41 -29.12
C CYS A 13 1.80 29.71 -30.49
N PRO A 14 2.51 28.56 -30.55
CA PRO A 14 2.71 27.82 -31.79
C PRO A 14 1.41 27.41 -32.50
N TYR A 15 0.35 27.12 -31.74
CA TYR A 15 -0.98 26.79 -32.28
C TYR A 15 -1.64 28.00 -32.96
N GLU A 16 -1.44 29.21 -32.43
CA GLU A 16 -1.93 30.45 -33.06
C GLU A 16 -1.12 30.78 -34.32
N ARG A 17 0.19 30.47 -34.33
CA ARG A 17 1.07 30.61 -35.50
C ARG A 17 0.63 29.72 -36.68
N SER A 18 0.05 28.55 -36.39
CA SER A 18 -0.52 27.64 -37.39
C SER A 18 -2.00 27.91 -37.70
N LYS A 19 -2.56 29.06 -37.26
CA LYS A 19 -3.98 29.44 -37.40
C LYS A 19 -4.98 28.48 -36.75
N GLN A 20 -4.55 27.71 -35.75
CA GLN A 20 -5.42 26.84 -34.96
C GLN A 20 -5.75 27.48 -33.60
N GLN A 21 -6.95 27.23 -33.08
CA GLN A 21 -7.34 27.73 -31.77
C GLN A 21 -6.70 26.87 -30.68
N CYS A 22 -5.99 27.49 -29.74
CA CYS A 22 -5.35 26.77 -28.65
C CYS A 22 -6.40 26.27 -27.64
N THR A 23 -6.42 24.96 -27.39
CA THR A 23 -7.36 24.30 -26.48
C THR A 23 -6.78 24.09 -25.07
N ILE A 24 -5.51 24.48 -24.84
CA ILE A 24 -4.81 24.30 -23.57
C ILE A 24 -5.25 25.41 -22.60
N LYS A 25 -6.00 25.01 -21.55
CA LYS A 25 -6.34 25.91 -20.44
C LYS A 25 -5.06 26.32 -19.70
N HIS A 26 -4.83 27.62 -19.56
CA HIS A 26 -3.60 28.23 -19.01
C HIS A 26 -2.33 28.01 -19.87
N CYS A 27 -2.46 28.11 -21.20
CA CYS A 27 -1.30 28.08 -22.10
C CYS A 27 -0.19 29.05 -21.63
N PHE A 28 1.05 28.55 -21.58
CA PHE A 28 2.22 29.30 -21.13
C PHE A 28 2.69 30.38 -22.13
N PHE A 29 2.20 30.33 -23.38
CA PHE A 29 2.56 31.24 -24.46
C PHE A 29 1.54 32.38 -24.64
N ARG A 30 1.95 33.45 -25.34
CA ARG A 30 1.12 34.63 -25.58
C ARG A 30 0.05 34.38 -26.66
N HIS A 31 -1.18 34.85 -26.40
CA HIS A 31 -2.32 34.86 -27.32
C HIS A 31 -2.77 36.30 -27.61
N THR A 32 -3.27 36.57 -28.82
CA THR A 32 -3.62 37.93 -29.27
C THR A 32 -5.07 38.34 -29.01
N SER A 33 -5.98 37.39 -28.86
CA SER A 33 -7.39 37.62 -28.54
C SER A 33 -7.61 37.66 -27.04
N SER A 34 -7.38 38.84 -26.47
CA SER A 34 -7.72 39.16 -25.08
C SER A 34 -9.23 39.32 -24.91
N THR A 35 -9.91 38.30 -24.40
CA THR A 35 -11.16 38.47 -23.66
C THR A 35 -11.00 37.88 -22.27
N SER A 36 -11.29 38.71 -21.26
CA SER A 36 -11.33 38.45 -19.82
C SER A 36 -10.00 38.54 -19.05
N ASN A 37 -9.57 39.77 -18.78
CA ASN A 37 -8.95 40.08 -17.49
C ASN A 37 -9.94 40.93 -16.70
N LEU A 38 -10.89 40.28 -16.01
CA LEU A 38 -11.55 40.89 -14.86
C LEU A 38 -10.67 40.61 -13.65
N SER A 39 -10.36 41.65 -12.88
CA SER A 39 -9.46 41.48 -11.74
C SER A 39 -10.10 40.58 -10.68
N LEU A 40 -9.29 39.78 -9.98
CA LEU A 40 -9.71 38.92 -8.87
C LEU A 40 -10.57 39.64 -7.81
N LYS A 41 -10.36 40.96 -7.64
CA LYS A 41 -11.14 41.79 -6.72
C LYS A 41 -12.57 42.05 -7.20
N GLU A 42 -12.78 42.21 -8.50
CA GLU A 42 -14.12 42.44 -9.07
C GLU A 42 -14.98 41.17 -9.10
N LEU A 43 -14.35 40.01 -9.29
CA LEU A 43 -15.03 38.71 -9.18
C LEU A 43 -15.43 38.40 -7.73
N GLN A 44 -14.59 38.75 -6.76
CA GLN A 44 -14.91 38.59 -5.33
C GLN A 44 -16.01 39.55 -4.87
N ALA A 45 -16.02 40.80 -5.34
CA ALA A 45 -17.07 41.78 -5.00
C ALA A 45 -18.45 41.34 -5.51
N ARG A 46 -18.55 40.90 -6.77
CA ARG A 46 -19.81 40.41 -7.36
C ARG A 46 -20.31 39.12 -6.72
N SER A 47 -19.40 38.27 -6.24
CA SER A 47 -19.76 37.07 -5.50
C SER A 47 -20.31 37.39 -4.11
N TYR A 48 -19.81 38.45 -3.48
CA TYR A 48 -20.27 38.89 -2.16
C TYR A 48 -21.65 39.57 -2.25
N GLU A 49 -21.89 40.43 -3.24
CA GLU A 49 -23.19 41.07 -3.46
C GLU A 49 -24.30 40.03 -3.70
N LYS A 50 -24.03 39.01 -4.54
CA LYS A 50 -24.98 37.89 -4.76
C LYS A 50 -25.24 37.05 -3.51
N LEU A 51 -24.28 36.93 -2.60
CA LEU A 51 -24.46 36.23 -1.33
C LEU A 51 -25.30 37.05 -0.33
N VAL A 52 -25.15 38.38 -0.37
CA VAL A 52 -25.95 39.31 0.45
C VAL A 52 -27.40 39.34 -0.02
N GLU A 53 -27.66 39.41 -1.33
CA GLU A 53 -29.03 39.35 -1.89
C GLU A 53 -29.73 38.04 -1.52
N LYS A 54 -29.05 36.88 -1.66
CA LYS A 54 -29.61 35.57 -1.29
C LYS A 54 -29.89 35.43 0.21
N LYS A 55 -29.16 36.16 1.05
CA LYS A 55 -29.37 36.18 2.50
C LYS A 55 -30.58 37.04 2.86
N LEU A 56 -30.74 38.20 2.23
CA LEU A 56 -31.92 39.06 2.36
C LEU A 56 -33.20 38.37 1.89
N GLU A 57 -33.16 37.60 0.80
CA GLU A 57 -34.30 36.80 0.33
C GLU A 57 -34.69 35.68 1.32
N ARG A 58 -33.72 35.02 1.95
CA ARG A 58 -33.97 33.99 2.97
C ARG A 58 -34.55 34.56 4.26
N GLU A 59 -34.06 35.71 4.71
CA GLU A 59 -34.60 36.38 5.91
C GLU A 59 -36.03 36.89 5.64
N SER A 60 -36.31 37.41 4.44
CA SER A 60 -37.66 37.80 4.01
C SER A 60 -38.63 36.62 4.00
N ALA A 61 -38.18 35.44 3.53
CA ALA A 61 -38.97 34.21 3.50
C ALA A 61 -39.25 33.64 4.91
N LEU A 62 -38.31 33.76 5.84
CA LEU A 62 -38.49 33.33 7.24
C LEU A 62 -39.49 34.23 7.98
N THR A 63 -39.49 35.54 7.72
CA THR A 63 -40.45 36.48 8.32
C THR A 63 -41.88 36.30 7.78
N ALA A 64 -42.02 35.80 6.55
CA ALA A 64 -43.30 35.46 5.95
C ALA A 64 -43.88 34.14 6.53
N ALA A 65 -43.03 33.16 6.84
CA ALA A 65 -43.44 31.87 7.40
C ALA A 65 -43.96 31.98 8.86
N SER A 66 -43.44 32.92 9.65
CA SER A 66 -43.91 33.15 11.03
C SER A 66 -45.25 33.90 11.14
N ARG A 67 -45.79 34.45 10.05
CA ARG A 67 -47.10 35.15 10.05
C ARG A 67 -48.30 34.24 9.73
N VAL A 68 -48.07 32.96 9.45
CA VAL A 68 -49.12 32.02 9.02
C VAL A 68 -49.59 31.09 10.15
N SER A 69 -48.97 31.10 11.33
CA SER A 69 -49.31 30.18 12.44
C SER A 69 -49.97 30.84 13.67
N GLU A 70 -50.43 32.08 13.58
CA GLU A 70 -51.20 32.75 14.66
C GLU A 70 -52.63 33.04 14.19
N ASN A 71 -53.44 31.98 14.02
CA ASN A 71 -54.91 32.06 14.06
C ASN A 71 -55.45 30.64 14.04
N ASP A 72 -55.50 30.01 15.22
CA ASP A 72 -56.54 29.05 15.62
C ASP A 72 -56.16 28.46 16.98
N ASP A 73 -56.82 28.97 18.03
CA ASP A 73 -57.52 28.14 19.04
C ASP A 73 -57.82 28.97 20.29
N LYS A 74 -59.07 29.44 20.34
CA LYS A 74 -59.74 29.81 21.58
C LYS A 74 -60.43 28.56 22.12
N ASN A 75 -60.36 28.41 23.45
CA ASN A 75 -61.32 27.75 24.35
C ASN A 75 -60.90 26.37 24.91
N LYS A 76 -60.42 26.32 26.16
CA LYS A 76 -61.17 25.81 27.33
C LYS A 76 -60.32 25.65 28.62
N LEU A 77 -60.91 26.20 29.69
CA LEU A 77 -60.92 25.83 31.13
C LEU A 77 -59.62 25.46 31.90
N LYS A 78 -59.39 26.23 32.99
CA LYS A 78 -58.59 25.89 34.19
C LYS A 78 -59.32 24.85 35.07
N PRO A 79 -58.60 24.09 35.93
CA PRO A 79 -58.54 24.51 37.35
C PRO A 79 -57.19 24.25 38.10
N THR A 80 -56.90 25.22 38.98
CA THR A 80 -56.23 25.27 40.31
C THR A 80 -54.95 24.49 40.70
N PRO A 81 -54.12 25.06 41.61
CA PRO A 81 -52.75 24.62 41.90
C PRO A 81 -52.64 23.76 43.19
N ALA A 82 -51.80 22.73 43.18
CA ALA A 82 -51.47 21.96 44.37
C ALA A 82 -49.95 21.75 44.55
N LYS A 83 -49.45 22.38 45.61
CA LYS A 83 -48.35 22.04 46.53
C LYS A 83 -47.08 21.33 46.00
N ARG A 84 -45.99 22.08 46.12
CA ARG A 84 -44.58 21.66 46.18
C ARG A 84 -44.31 20.75 47.40
N PRO A 85 -43.55 19.66 47.25
CA PRO A 85 -42.69 19.14 48.30
C PRO A 85 -41.22 19.43 48.00
N THR A 86 -40.51 19.86 49.03
CA THR A 86 -39.06 20.11 49.06
C THR A 86 -38.28 18.85 49.47
N ILE A 87 -37.24 18.57 48.66
CA ILE A 87 -35.91 18.02 48.99
C ILE A 87 -35.79 16.54 49.41
N ALA A 88 -35.01 15.81 48.60
CA ALA A 88 -33.89 14.98 49.08
C ALA A 88 -32.73 15.10 48.09
N GLU A 89 -31.57 15.59 48.55
CA GLU A 89 -30.29 15.55 47.85
C GLU A 89 -29.83 14.09 47.63
N PRO A 90 -29.34 13.70 46.45
CA PRO A 90 -28.56 12.48 46.32
C PRO A 90 -27.15 12.71 46.86
N GLN A 91 -26.79 11.93 47.88
CA GLN A 91 -25.46 11.88 48.48
C GLN A 91 -24.39 11.53 47.44
N ALA A 92 -23.28 12.27 47.48
CA ALA A 92 -22.08 12.01 46.72
C ALA A 92 -21.49 10.64 47.12
N VAL A 93 -21.41 9.73 46.15
CA VAL A 93 -20.66 8.47 46.29
C VAL A 93 -19.17 8.80 46.21
N PRO A 94 -18.34 8.42 47.20
CA PRO A 94 -16.90 8.67 47.14
C PRO A 94 -16.24 7.78 46.06
N PRO A 95 -15.18 8.26 45.38
CA PRO A 95 -14.49 7.48 44.36
C PRO A 95 -13.84 6.23 44.98
N PRO A 96 -13.76 5.11 44.23
CA PRO A 96 -13.13 3.90 44.72
C PRO A 96 -11.66 4.14 45.04
N LYS A 97 -11.24 3.69 46.23
CA LYS A 97 -9.87 3.77 46.74
C LYS A 97 -8.91 3.09 45.75
N ARG A 98 -7.92 3.86 45.32
CA ARG A 98 -6.78 3.41 44.53
C ARG A 98 -6.04 2.33 45.32
N VAL A 99 -6.13 1.07 44.90
CA VAL A 99 -5.33 -0.03 45.48
C VAL A 99 -3.88 0.26 45.17
N HIS A 100 -3.10 0.44 46.23
CA HIS A 100 -1.67 0.62 46.22
C HIS A 100 -1.02 -0.74 45.95
N ILE A 101 -0.69 -1.04 44.69
CA ILE A 101 0.17 -2.19 44.39
C ILE A 101 1.57 -1.78 44.82
N GLN A 102 2.04 -2.40 45.90
CA GLN A 102 3.42 -2.28 46.38
C GLN A 102 4.39 -2.77 45.28
N PRO A 103 5.56 -2.13 45.12
CA PRO A 103 6.58 -2.65 44.23
C PRO A 103 7.09 -3.98 44.78
N VAL A 104 6.91 -5.05 44.00
CA VAL A 104 7.51 -6.35 44.29
C VAL A 104 9.03 -6.21 44.18
N ALA A 105 9.70 -6.67 45.24
CA ALA A 105 11.12 -6.56 45.45
C ALA A 105 11.95 -7.08 44.26
N SER A 106 12.95 -6.28 43.92
CA SER A 106 14.07 -6.62 43.06
C SER A 106 14.77 -7.89 43.54
N VAL A 107 14.72 -8.95 42.71
CA VAL A 107 15.63 -10.09 42.85
C VAL A 107 17.03 -9.61 42.47
N ALA A 108 17.93 -9.68 43.44
CA ALA A 108 19.33 -9.31 43.34
C ALA A 108 20.03 -10.09 42.22
N ARG A 109 20.56 -9.37 41.23
CA ARG A 109 21.58 -9.90 40.33
C ARG A 109 22.93 -9.83 41.04
N THR A 110 23.57 -10.98 41.17
CA THR A 110 24.95 -11.12 41.63
C THR A 110 25.92 -10.33 40.73
N PRO A 111 26.99 -9.73 41.28
CA PRO A 111 27.89 -8.88 40.53
C PRO A 111 28.96 -9.73 39.82
N VAL A 112 28.99 -9.69 38.49
CA VAL A 112 30.11 -10.22 37.70
C VAL A 112 31.18 -9.14 37.56
N ALA A 113 32.39 -9.50 37.96
CA ALA A 113 33.56 -8.65 38.06
C ALA A 113 34.07 -8.13 36.70
N LYS A 114 34.53 -6.88 36.69
CA LYS A 114 35.42 -6.31 35.65
C LYS A 114 36.85 -6.77 35.90
N PRO A 115 37.65 -7.04 34.85
CA PRO A 115 39.09 -6.81 34.91
C PRO A 115 39.46 -5.51 34.20
N LYS A 116 40.25 -4.67 34.91
CA LYS A 116 40.99 -3.54 34.36
C LYS A 116 42.29 -4.01 33.69
N ALA A 117 42.73 -3.22 32.72
CA ALA A 117 43.93 -3.35 31.91
C ALA A 117 45.27 -3.27 32.68
N ARG A 118 46.33 -3.87 32.10
CA ARG A 118 47.67 -3.27 32.03
C ARG A 118 48.49 -3.77 30.81
N THR A 119 48.94 -2.77 30.06
CA THR A 119 49.91 -2.56 28.94
C THR A 119 51.31 -3.20 29.09
N PRO A 120 52.32 -2.97 28.19
CA PRO A 120 52.36 -2.77 26.72
C PRO A 120 53.52 -3.54 25.99
N ALA A 121 53.50 -3.63 24.65
CA ALA A 121 54.75 -3.75 23.85
C ALA A 121 54.60 -3.17 22.42
N VAL A 122 55.24 -2.01 22.25
CA VAL A 122 55.97 -1.37 21.12
C VAL A 122 55.79 -1.85 19.66
N PRO A 123 55.82 -0.93 18.66
CA PRO A 123 55.24 -1.12 17.32
C PRO A 123 56.26 -1.43 16.22
N LEU A 124 55.82 -2.14 15.18
CA LEU A 124 56.50 -2.22 13.88
C LEU A 124 55.67 -1.52 12.80
N LYS A 125 56.31 -0.57 12.12
CA LYS A 125 55.81 0.25 11.01
C LYS A 125 55.87 -0.52 9.66
N PRO A 126 55.30 0.03 8.57
CA PRO A 126 54.45 -0.70 7.65
C PRO A 126 55.19 -1.23 6.41
N ALA A 127 54.74 -2.38 5.90
CA ALA A 127 55.04 -2.81 4.54
C ALA A 127 53.83 -2.55 3.64
N LEU A 128 54.02 -1.64 2.68
CA LEU A 128 53.18 -1.48 1.50
C LEU A 128 52.92 -2.85 0.86
N LYS A 129 51.66 -3.24 0.72
CA LYS A 129 51.21 -4.17 -0.32
C LYS A 129 49.96 -3.60 -0.97
N THR A 130 50.16 -3.14 -2.20
CA THR A 130 49.16 -2.81 -3.20
C THR A 130 48.09 -3.91 -3.26
N LYS A 131 46.82 -3.54 -3.03
CA LYS A 131 45.68 -4.40 -3.32
C LYS A 131 45.50 -4.45 -4.83
N THR A 132 45.97 -5.53 -5.44
CA THR A 132 45.48 -5.99 -6.75
C THR A 132 44.05 -6.46 -6.57
N ASN A 133 43.19 -6.10 -7.51
CA ASN A 133 41.78 -6.46 -7.57
C ASN A 133 41.57 -7.98 -7.42
N ASP A 134 40.76 -8.39 -6.45
CA ASP A 134 40.20 -9.74 -6.37
C ASP A 134 39.15 -9.93 -7.46
N ALA A 135 39.61 -10.21 -8.68
CA ALA A 135 38.81 -10.89 -9.68
C ALA A 135 38.73 -12.37 -9.26
N LYS A 136 37.53 -12.86 -8.96
CA LYS A 136 37.25 -14.30 -8.95
C LYS A 136 37.68 -14.84 -10.31
N SER A 137 38.78 -15.60 -10.34
CA SER A 137 39.23 -16.32 -11.51
C SER A 137 38.16 -17.35 -11.87
N GLU A 138 37.43 -17.13 -12.96
CA GLU A 138 36.66 -18.18 -13.62
C GLU A 138 37.67 -19.27 -14.05
N GLU A 139 37.44 -20.52 -13.64
CA GLU A 139 38.25 -21.63 -14.15
C GLU A 139 38.08 -21.71 -15.68
N PRO A 140 39.16 -21.97 -16.43
CA PRO A 140 39.08 -22.07 -17.88
C PRO A 140 38.12 -23.19 -18.26
N VAL A 141 37.08 -22.84 -19.02
CA VAL A 141 36.08 -23.79 -19.53
C VAL A 141 36.80 -24.84 -20.38
N SER A 142 36.78 -26.11 -19.95
CA SER A 142 37.32 -27.21 -20.75
C SER A 142 36.50 -27.36 -22.03
N THR A 143 37.18 -27.24 -23.17
CA THR A 143 36.57 -27.38 -24.50
C THR A 143 36.97 -28.70 -25.18
N GLU A 144 37.62 -29.60 -24.45
CA GLU A 144 38.16 -30.84 -25.01
C GLU A 144 37.64 -32.08 -24.28
N PRO A 145 37.34 -33.16 -25.04
CA PRO A 145 37.09 -34.46 -24.46
C PRO A 145 38.32 -34.95 -23.70
N GLU A 146 38.07 -35.54 -22.53
CA GLU A 146 39.11 -36.16 -21.73
C GLU A 146 39.82 -37.26 -22.54
N TYR A 147 41.15 -37.24 -22.48
CA TYR A 147 41.99 -38.16 -23.23
C TYR A 147 41.84 -39.57 -22.66
N ASP A 148 41.48 -40.52 -23.52
CA ASP A 148 41.23 -41.92 -23.13
C ASP A 148 41.86 -42.85 -24.18
N TYR A 149 42.84 -43.63 -23.73
CA TYR A 149 43.58 -44.59 -24.55
C TYR A 149 42.74 -45.79 -25.00
N ASN A 150 41.62 -46.07 -24.29
CA ASN A 150 40.72 -47.18 -24.59
C ASN A 150 39.43 -46.71 -25.28
N ALA A 151 39.39 -45.47 -25.76
CA ALA A 151 38.19 -44.89 -26.37
C ALA A 151 37.77 -45.63 -27.65
N ALA A 152 36.47 -45.69 -27.88
CA ALA A 152 35.87 -46.36 -29.05
C ALA A 152 36.23 -45.69 -30.39
N ALA A 153 36.66 -44.42 -30.34
CA ALA A 153 37.01 -43.60 -31.49
C ALA A 153 38.25 -42.73 -31.20
N GLY A 154 39.02 -42.42 -32.25
CA GLY A 154 40.19 -41.55 -32.13
C GLY A 154 39.83 -40.15 -31.64
N HIS A 155 40.75 -39.53 -30.88
CA HIS A 155 40.54 -38.27 -30.16
C HIS A 155 40.05 -37.12 -31.07
N GLU A 156 40.58 -36.99 -32.29
CA GLU A 156 40.10 -35.98 -33.25
C GLU A 156 38.61 -36.13 -33.61
N LEU A 157 38.14 -37.37 -33.78
CA LEU A 157 36.73 -37.62 -34.11
C LEU A 157 35.84 -37.27 -32.91
N ARG A 158 36.29 -37.60 -31.70
CA ARG A 158 35.59 -37.26 -30.46
C ARG A 158 35.48 -35.75 -30.27
N ARG A 159 36.57 -35.01 -30.53
CA ARG A 159 36.60 -33.55 -30.49
C ARG A 159 35.60 -32.93 -31.48
N ARG A 160 35.54 -33.43 -32.72
CA ARG A 160 34.55 -32.98 -33.72
C ARG A 160 33.11 -33.27 -33.28
N MET A 161 32.84 -34.43 -32.69
CA MET A 161 31.49 -34.76 -32.22
C MET A 161 31.08 -33.90 -31.02
N ALA A 162 32.00 -33.66 -30.07
CA ALA A 162 31.77 -32.74 -28.95
C ALA A 162 31.47 -31.32 -29.44
N GLN A 163 32.24 -30.80 -30.41
CA GLN A 163 31.97 -29.50 -31.02
C GLN A 163 30.56 -29.41 -31.64
N LEU A 164 30.14 -30.44 -32.39
CA LEU A 164 28.80 -30.46 -32.99
C LEU A 164 27.68 -30.52 -31.94
N MET A 165 27.91 -31.20 -30.81
CA MET A 165 26.98 -31.19 -29.69
C MET A 165 26.96 -29.82 -29.00
N TYR A 166 28.13 -29.18 -28.83
CA TYR A 166 28.23 -27.82 -28.33
C TYR A 166 27.42 -26.85 -29.21
N ASP A 167 27.59 -26.87 -30.53
CA ASP A 167 26.85 -25.98 -31.44
C ASP A 167 25.32 -26.17 -31.29
N CYS A 168 24.89 -27.41 -31.01
CA CYS A 168 23.49 -27.70 -30.74
C CYS A 168 23.03 -27.15 -29.38
N TYR A 169 23.86 -27.20 -28.34
CA TYR A 169 23.55 -26.64 -27.02
C TYR A 169 23.59 -25.11 -27.01
N ASP A 170 24.53 -24.50 -27.72
CA ASP A 170 24.60 -23.06 -27.93
C ASP A 170 23.35 -22.54 -28.64
N ARG A 171 22.93 -23.21 -29.73
CA ARG A 171 21.64 -22.94 -30.40
C ARG A 171 20.44 -23.07 -29.44
N LEU A 172 20.51 -23.98 -28.48
CA LEU A 172 19.46 -24.18 -27.47
C LEU A 172 19.44 -23.08 -26.40
N GLY A 173 20.37 -22.12 -26.39
CA GLY A 173 20.36 -20.97 -25.48
C GLY A 173 20.99 -21.24 -24.11
N TYR A 174 21.94 -22.18 -24.04
CA TYR A 174 22.77 -22.36 -22.84
C TYR A 174 23.96 -21.38 -22.86
N THR A 175 24.51 -21.06 -21.69
CA THR A 175 25.73 -20.25 -21.61
C THR A 175 26.93 -21.00 -22.18
N LEU A 176 28.01 -20.28 -22.57
CA LEU A 176 29.24 -20.88 -23.13
C LEU A 176 29.76 -22.05 -22.27
N ALA A 177 29.85 -21.84 -20.95
CA ALA A 177 30.34 -22.84 -20.00
C ALA A 177 29.40 -24.05 -19.87
N GLU A 178 28.09 -23.82 -19.81
CA GLU A 178 27.09 -24.90 -19.73
C GLU A 178 27.01 -25.72 -21.02
N SER A 179 27.10 -25.07 -22.18
CA SER A 179 27.09 -25.73 -23.49
C SER A 179 28.24 -26.71 -23.63
N TRP A 180 29.46 -26.29 -23.25
CA TRP A 180 30.63 -27.16 -23.26
C TRP A 180 30.52 -28.29 -22.24
N LYS A 181 30.12 -27.97 -21.01
CA LYS A 181 29.94 -28.99 -19.96
C LYS A 181 29.00 -30.12 -20.42
N LYS A 182 27.83 -29.76 -20.96
CA LYS A 182 26.85 -30.75 -21.44
C LYS A 182 27.31 -31.51 -22.66
N ALA A 183 27.99 -30.84 -23.60
CA ALA A 183 28.53 -31.51 -24.78
C ALA A 183 29.58 -32.57 -24.39
N LEU A 184 30.46 -32.25 -23.44
CA LEU A 184 31.47 -33.18 -22.96
C LEU A 184 30.87 -34.32 -22.11
N GLU A 185 29.86 -34.05 -21.29
CA GLU A 185 29.13 -35.08 -20.53
C GLU A 185 28.42 -36.08 -21.46
N ASP A 186 27.71 -35.59 -22.49
CA ASP A 186 27.05 -36.43 -23.50
C ASP A 186 28.08 -37.24 -24.30
N GLU A 187 29.19 -36.62 -24.70
CA GLU A 187 30.27 -37.28 -25.43
C GLU A 187 30.88 -38.41 -24.61
N ALA A 188 31.23 -38.14 -23.35
CA ALA A 188 31.84 -39.12 -22.45
C ALA A 188 30.90 -40.31 -22.19
N LEU A 189 29.59 -40.05 -22.05
CA LEU A 189 28.58 -41.10 -21.91
C LEU A 189 28.51 -41.97 -23.17
N ILE A 190 28.47 -41.36 -24.36
CA ILE A 190 28.42 -42.08 -25.63
C ILE A 190 29.70 -42.89 -25.85
N ASN A 191 30.87 -42.33 -25.52
CA ASN A 191 32.15 -43.04 -25.62
C ASN A 191 32.17 -44.28 -24.73
N LYS A 192 31.73 -44.18 -23.46
CA LYS A 192 31.64 -45.32 -22.54
C LYS A 192 30.70 -46.43 -23.01
N GLN A 193 29.64 -46.09 -23.73
CA GLN A 193 28.63 -47.04 -24.23
C GLN A 193 28.99 -47.65 -25.59
N SER A 194 30.00 -47.12 -26.27
CA SER A 194 30.36 -47.54 -27.62
C SER A 194 31.52 -48.53 -27.59
N HIS A 195 31.44 -49.59 -28.40
CA HIS A 195 32.51 -50.59 -28.52
C HIS A 195 33.25 -50.53 -29.86
N SER A 196 32.83 -49.64 -30.77
CA SER A 196 33.47 -49.44 -32.07
C SER A 196 33.28 -48.01 -32.58
N LYS A 197 34.16 -47.58 -33.48
CA LYS A 197 34.09 -46.28 -34.15
C LYS A 197 32.75 -46.04 -34.85
N MET A 198 32.17 -47.09 -35.43
CA MET A 198 30.88 -47.01 -36.14
C MET A 198 29.71 -46.85 -35.16
N SER A 199 29.75 -47.57 -34.04
CA SER A 199 28.76 -47.45 -32.96
C SER A 199 28.78 -46.05 -32.35
N TYR A 200 29.98 -45.54 -32.04
CA TYR A 200 30.19 -44.18 -31.52
C TYR A 200 29.64 -43.10 -32.46
N SER A 201 30.06 -43.13 -33.73
CA SER A 201 29.64 -42.14 -34.73
C SER A 201 28.11 -42.13 -34.93
N SER A 202 27.48 -43.30 -34.88
CA SER A 202 26.03 -43.44 -35.02
C SER A 202 25.28 -42.88 -33.82
N ALA A 203 25.76 -43.16 -32.60
CA ALA A 203 25.19 -42.64 -31.35
C ALA A 203 25.33 -41.12 -31.23
N CYS A 204 26.49 -40.56 -31.56
CA CYS A 204 26.70 -39.10 -31.60
C CYS A 204 25.74 -38.41 -32.58
N LYS A 205 25.59 -38.96 -33.79
CA LYS A 205 24.65 -38.42 -34.80
C LYS A 205 23.21 -38.49 -34.31
N ALA A 206 22.78 -39.59 -33.70
CA ALA A 206 21.44 -39.73 -33.14
C ALA A 206 21.17 -38.69 -32.05
N ARG A 207 22.16 -38.44 -31.18
CA ARG A 207 22.07 -37.41 -30.14
C ARG A 207 21.99 -36.01 -30.74
N ILE A 208 22.83 -35.67 -31.71
CA ILE A 208 22.81 -34.38 -32.42
C ILE A 208 21.45 -34.16 -33.08
N ILE A 209 20.88 -35.16 -33.76
CA ILE A 209 19.55 -35.07 -34.36
C ILE A 209 18.47 -34.81 -33.30
N SER A 210 18.53 -35.51 -32.17
CA SER A 210 17.64 -35.27 -31.03
C SER A 210 17.75 -33.83 -30.51
N LEU A 211 18.97 -33.31 -30.36
CA LEU A 211 19.21 -31.93 -29.91
C LEU A 211 18.73 -30.89 -30.92
N LYS A 212 18.85 -31.13 -32.22
CA LYS A 212 18.32 -30.25 -33.28
C LYS A 212 16.80 -30.15 -33.28
N LYS A 213 16.10 -31.22 -32.90
CA LYS A 213 14.63 -31.24 -32.78
C LYS A 213 14.10 -30.50 -31.56
N LYS A 214 14.93 -30.26 -30.53
CA LYS A 214 14.49 -29.53 -29.33
C LYS A 214 14.27 -28.05 -29.64
N PRO A 215 13.20 -27.43 -29.08
CA PRO A 215 13.01 -25.99 -29.15
C PRO A 215 14.09 -25.27 -28.33
N ARG A 216 14.42 -24.02 -28.71
CA ARG A 216 15.36 -23.17 -27.97
C ARG A 216 14.83 -23.01 -26.53
N LYS A 217 15.72 -23.10 -25.54
CA LYS A 217 15.41 -22.76 -24.16
C LYS A 217 15.12 -21.26 -24.18
N THR A 218 13.84 -20.90 -24.14
CA THR A 218 13.45 -19.50 -23.96
C THR A 218 14.01 -19.07 -22.62
N GLU A 219 14.78 -17.98 -22.60
CA GLU A 219 15.04 -17.28 -21.35
C GLU A 219 13.68 -17.07 -20.67
N LYS A 220 13.57 -17.42 -19.37
CA LYS A 220 12.35 -17.14 -18.61
C LYS A 220 11.97 -15.69 -18.87
N SER A 221 10.70 -15.44 -19.19
CA SER A 221 10.25 -14.06 -19.42
C SER A 221 10.62 -13.21 -18.20
N THR A 222 10.88 -11.92 -18.40
CA THR A 222 11.13 -11.00 -17.26
C THR A 222 10.05 -11.12 -16.19
N ALA A 223 8.79 -11.32 -16.61
CA ALA A 223 7.67 -11.55 -15.72
C ALA A 223 7.77 -12.84 -14.88
N GLU A 224 8.25 -13.95 -15.46
CA GLU A 224 8.47 -15.20 -14.71
C GLU A 224 9.63 -15.08 -13.71
N GLN A 225 10.67 -14.33 -14.07
CA GLN A 225 11.79 -14.05 -13.17
C GLN A 225 11.34 -13.14 -12.01
N ASP A 226 10.57 -12.11 -12.32
CA ASP A 226 9.98 -11.21 -11.33
C ASP A 226 9.04 -11.96 -10.38
N PHE A 227 8.20 -12.88 -10.89
CA PHE A 227 7.33 -13.70 -10.05
C PHE A 227 8.12 -14.55 -9.06
N GLU A 228 9.16 -15.27 -9.54
CA GLU A 228 10.00 -16.09 -8.69
C GLU A 228 10.70 -15.25 -7.62
N ALA A 229 11.19 -14.07 -8.00
CA ALA A 229 11.80 -13.13 -7.07
C ALA A 229 10.79 -12.62 -6.01
N LEU A 230 9.57 -12.28 -6.41
CA LEU A 230 8.49 -11.87 -5.50
C LEU A 230 8.09 -12.99 -4.53
N CYS A 231 8.06 -14.25 -4.98
CA CYS A 231 7.80 -15.39 -4.11
C CYS A 231 8.77 -15.46 -2.91
N THR A 232 10.00 -14.97 -3.06
CA THR A 232 10.98 -14.92 -1.96
C THR A 232 10.69 -13.84 -0.91
N LEU A 233 9.83 -12.87 -1.22
CA LEU A 233 9.44 -11.77 -0.35
C LEU A 233 8.04 -11.91 0.26
N VAL A 234 7.28 -12.95 -0.10
CA VAL A 234 5.97 -13.23 0.49
C VAL A 234 6.13 -13.47 1.98
N HIS A 235 5.35 -12.76 2.79
CA HIS A 235 5.42 -12.87 4.25
C HIS A 235 4.90 -14.21 4.72
N SER A 236 5.48 -14.75 5.79
CA SER A 236 4.98 -15.98 6.39
C SER A 236 3.64 -15.75 7.08
N LYS A 237 2.83 -16.81 7.22
CA LYS A 237 1.54 -16.74 7.91
C LYS A 237 1.69 -16.22 9.34
N GLU A 238 2.74 -16.64 10.04
CA GLU A 238 3.03 -16.21 11.42
C GLU A 238 3.37 -14.72 11.49
N GLU A 239 4.12 -14.21 10.51
CA GLU A 239 4.41 -12.79 10.41
C GLU A 239 3.13 -12.00 10.16
N LEU A 240 2.30 -12.39 9.19
CA LEU A 240 1.01 -11.75 8.90
C LEU A 240 0.10 -11.73 10.15
N VAL A 241 -0.02 -12.84 10.89
CA VAL A 241 -0.78 -12.88 12.15
C VAL A 241 -0.22 -11.92 13.19
N SER A 242 1.10 -11.83 13.34
CA SER A 242 1.73 -10.86 14.27
C SER A 242 1.42 -9.40 13.91
N TRP A 243 1.15 -9.14 12.63
CA TRP A 243 0.72 -7.85 12.09
C TRP A 243 -0.81 -7.70 11.98
N LYS A 244 -1.57 -8.54 12.70
CA LYS A 244 -3.04 -8.50 12.81
C LYS A 244 -3.81 -8.82 11.52
N TYR A 245 -3.19 -9.52 10.57
CA TYR A 245 -3.94 -10.05 9.44
C TYR A 245 -4.89 -11.16 9.91
N ASN A 246 -6.09 -11.16 9.34
CA ASN A 246 -7.01 -12.27 9.50
C ASN A 246 -6.64 -13.39 8.52
N MET A 247 -6.19 -14.53 9.05
CA MET A 247 -5.72 -15.67 8.25
C MET A 247 -6.69 -16.86 8.27
N GLU A 248 -7.90 -16.68 8.81
CA GLU A 248 -8.90 -17.72 8.95
C GLU A 248 -10.30 -17.18 8.62
N ILE A 249 -11.17 -18.07 8.13
CA ILE A 249 -12.58 -17.73 7.93
C ILE A 249 -13.23 -17.60 9.30
N VAL A 250 -13.77 -16.42 9.58
CA VAL A 250 -14.36 -16.10 10.87
C VAL A 250 -15.82 -16.55 10.90
N THR A 251 -16.21 -17.24 11.97
CA THR A 251 -17.60 -17.61 12.23
C THR A 251 -18.43 -16.37 12.58
N PRO A 252 -19.57 -16.13 11.92
CA PRO A 252 -20.43 -14.99 12.22
C PRO A 252 -21.03 -15.03 13.63
N GLU A 253 -20.98 -13.91 14.34
CA GLU A 253 -21.61 -13.75 15.66
C GLU A 253 -22.18 -12.34 15.81
N THR A 254 -23.24 -12.20 16.62
CA THR A 254 -23.76 -10.88 17.00
C THR A 254 -22.84 -10.22 18.03
N PRO A 255 -22.70 -8.88 18.01
CA PRO A 255 -21.84 -8.21 18.96
C PRO A 255 -22.49 -8.25 20.36
N PRO A 256 -21.69 -8.34 21.44
CA PRO A 256 -22.22 -8.46 22.80
C PRO A 256 -22.91 -7.17 23.29
N ASP A 257 -22.50 -6.02 22.78
CA ASP A 257 -23.13 -4.72 23.03
C ASP A 257 -23.12 -3.84 21.77
N ASN A 258 -23.95 -2.79 21.79
CA ASN A 258 -24.01 -1.75 20.76
C ASN A 258 -23.28 -0.47 21.20
N MET A 259 -22.39 -0.55 22.20
CA MET A 259 -21.67 0.60 22.70
C MET A 259 -20.34 0.72 21.97
N HIS A 260 -20.12 1.87 21.34
CA HIS A 260 -18.95 2.10 20.51
C HIS A 260 -18.12 3.25 21.06
N GLN A 261 -16.79 3.15 20.94
CA GLN A 261 -15.90 4.27 21.21
C GLN A 261 -15.61 5.01 19.91
N CYS A 262 -15.82 6.33 19.91
CA CYS A 262 -15.58 7.14 18.73
C CYS A 262 -14.08 7.22 18.42
N SER A 263 -13.68 6.84 17.20
CA SER A 263 -12.29 6.85 16.71
C SER A 263 -11.63 8.24 16.69
N ARG A 264 -12.41 9.31 16.92
CA ARG A 264 -11.94 10.70 16.84
C ARG A 264 -11.85 11.37 18.19
N CYS A 265 -12.98 11.48 18.89
CA CYS A 265 -13.04 12.15 20.19
C CYS A 265 -12.90 11.21 21.39
N GLY A 266 -12.94 9.89 21.18
CA GLY A 266 -12.81 8.88 22.24
C GLY A 266 -14.03 8.72 23.15
N LYS A 267 -15.13 9.45 22.92
CA LYS A 267 -16.39 9.30 23.67
C LYS A 267 -17.08 7.98 23.31
N HIS A 268 -17.76 7.39 24.29
CA HIS A 268 -18.65 6.25 24.06
C HIS A 268 -20.01 6.73 23.59
N PHE A 269 -20.62 6.03 22.64
CA PHE A 269 -21.92 6.34 22.07
C PHE A 269 -22.64 5.05 21.64
N THR A 270 -23.96 5.10 21.56
CA THR A 270 -24.82 4.02 21.01
C THR A 270 -25.45 4.43 19.68
N GLU A 271 -25.69 5.72 19.48
CA GLU A 271 -26.21 6.29 18.24
C GLU A 271 -25.17 7.22 17.62
N ALA A 272 -24.78 6.94 16.37
CA ALA A 272 -23.72 7.66 15.70
C ALA A 272 -24.08 9.09 15.32
N ARG A 273 -25.38 9.43 15.23
CA ARG A 273 -25.89 10.66 14.59
C ARG A 273 -25.74 11.94 15.43
N GLU A 274 -25.04 11.88 16.55
CA GLU A 274 -24.70 13.08 17.33
C GLU A 274 -23.46 13.78 16.77
N GLY A 275 -23.47 15.12 16.75
CA GLY A 275 -22.34 15.92 16.27
C GLY A 275 -21.06 15.67 17.07
N CYS A 276 -19.96 15.35 16.37
CA CYS A 276 -18.66 15.06 16.97
C CYS A 276 -17.73 16.27 16.88
N THR A 277 -17.07 16.66 17.98
CA THR A 277 -15.99 17.66 17.95
C THR A 277 -14.66 17.00 18.27
N TYR A 278 -13.65 17.18 17.41
CA TYR A 278 -12.39 16.43 17.48
C TYR A 278 -11.21 17.19 16.83
N HIS A 279 -10.00 16.68 17.03
CA HIS A 279 -8.81 17.08 16.29
C HIS A 279 -8.43 16.00 15.28
N TRP A 280 -8.37 16.34 14.00
CA TRP A 280 -7.91 15.39 12.97
C TRP A 280 -6.37 15.33 12.87
N GLY A 281 -5.69 16.37 13.35
CA GLY A 281 -4.24 16.47 13.31
C GLY A 281 -3.56 15.56 14.32
N LYS A 282 -2.33 15.14 14.01
CA LYS A 282 -1.51 14.33 14.94
C LYS A 282 -1.03 15.20 16.09
N LEU A 283 -0.80 14.57 17.25
CA LEU A 283 -0.20 15.25 18.39
C LEU A 283 1.32 15.26 18.23
N VAL A 284 1.91 16.45 18.11
CA VAL A 284 3.35 16.64 17.98
C VAL A 284 3.92 17.34 19.21
N ARG A 285 5.19 17.04 19.53
CA ARG A 285 5.92 17.72 20.60
C ARG A 285 6.65 18.90 20.00
N GLU A 286 6.29 20.10 20.43
CA GLU A 286 6.92 21.34 19.99
C GLU A 286 7.49 22.09 21.20
N LYS A 287 8.56 22.86 20.98
CA LYS A 287 9.15 23.71 22.02
C LYS A 287 8.62 25.13 21.88
N ARG A 288 7.69 25.54 22.76
CA ARG A 288 7.12 26.90 22.78
C ARG A 288 7.60 27.62 24.04
N HIS A 289 8.15 28.83 23.87
CA HIS A 289 8.70 29.63 24.97
C HIS A 289 9.69 28.88 25.89
N GLY A 290 10.45 27.94 25.34
CA GLY A 290 11.41 27.12 26.10
C GLY A 290 10.81 25.85 26.73
N GLU A 291 9.49 25.73 26.82
CA GLU A 291 8.79 24.56 27.36
C GLU A 291 8.37 23.57 26.27
N ARG A 292 8.37 22.28 26.61
CA ARG A 292 7.93 21.22 25.70
C ARG A 292 6.42 21.06 25.82
N VAL A 293 5.68 21.59 24.85
CA VAL A 293 4.22 21.50 24.78
C VAL A 293 3.83 20.45 23.74
N ARG A 294 2.71 19.77 23.97
CA ARG A 294 2.11 18.89 22.96
C ARG A 294 0.99 19.65 22.28
N VAL A 295 1.07 19.75 20.95
CA VAL A 295 0.13 20.53 20.14
C VAL A 295 -0.40 19.70 18.99
N TYR A 296 -1.63 19.99 18.58
CA TYR A 296 -2.26 19.30 17.43
C TYR A 296 -1.86 19.96 16.12
N THR A 297 -1.44 19.17 15.13
CA THR A 297 -1.07 19.70 13.79
C THR A 297 -2.25 20.30 13.00
N CYS A 298 -3.49 20.17 13.48
CA CYS A 298 -4.65 20.78 12.79
C CYS A 298 -4.84 22.26 13.10
N CYS A 299 -4.51 22.71 14.31
CA CYS A 299 -4.90 24.01 14.83
C CYS A 299 -3.87 24.63 15.78
N ASP A 300 -2.75 23.96 16.02
CA ASP A 300 -1.72 24.38 16.97
C ASP A 300 -2.21 24.53 18.43
N GLY A 301 -3.41 24.03 18.72
CA GLY A 301 -4.00 23.99 20.06
C GLY A 301 -3.26 23.04 20.99
N ALA A 302 -3.16 23.43 22.27
CA ALA A 302 -2.50 22.66 23.30
C ALA A 302 -3.35 21.45 23.74
N TYR A 303 -2.69 20.33 24.02
CA TYR A 303 -3.34 19.13 24.53
C TYR A 303 -3.97 19.36 25.91
N GLY A 304 -5.25 19.07 26.05
CA GLY A 304 -5.97 19.07 27.34
C GLY A 304 -6.80 20.33 27.63
N GLU A 305 -6.64 21.40 26.85
CA GLU A 305 -7.38 22.67 27.02
C GLU A 305 -8.48 22.88 25.96
N ASP A 306 -8.30 22.33 24.75
CA ASP A 306 -9.23 22.47 23.62
C ASP A 306 -10.24 21.30 23.55
N ARG A 307 -11.49 21.61 23.18
CA ARG A 307 -12.58 20.63 22.96
C ARG A 307 -12.55 20.02 21.56
N GLY A 308 -11.73 20.54 20.64
CA GLY A 308 -11.54 20.04 19.28
C GLY A 308 -11.62 21.13 18.22
N CYS A 309 -10.73 21.07 17.22
CA CYS A 309 -10.62 22.04 16.14
C CYS A 309 -11.61 21.83 14.98
N THR A 310 -12.32 20.71 14.95
CA THR A 310 -13.15 20.28 13.81
C THR A 310 -14.44 19.66 14.29
N LYS A 311 -15.54 19.94 13.57
CA LYS A 311 -16.86 19.38 13.82
C LYS A 311 -17.20 18.40 12.70
N GLY A 312 -17.50 17.16 13.07
CA GLY A 312 -18.11 16.15 12.22
C GLY A 312 -19.61 16.03 12.53
N GLN A 313 -20.37 15.55 11.56
CA GLN A 313 -21.83 15.41 11.69
C GLN A 313 -22.24 14.24 12.61
N ALA A 314 -21.34 13.27 12.77
CA ALA A 314 -21.57 12.03 13.49
C ALA A 314 -20.33 11.61 14.31
N HIS A 315 -20.56 10.85 15.37
CA HIS A 315 -19.54 9.98 15.94
C HIS A 315 -19.26 8.82 14.97
N VAL A 316 -17.98 8.54 14.77
CA VAL A 316 -17.52 7.48 13.86
C VAL A 316 -16.64 6.49 14.60
N PHE A 317 -16.58 5.26 14.10
CA PHE A 317 -15.89 4.17 14.77
C PHE A 317 -15.38 3.14 13.75
N ARG A 318 -14.49 2.26 14.22
CA ARG A 318 -14.01 1.09 13.48
C ARG A 318 -14.33 -0.13 14.32
N HIS A 319 -14.98 -1.14 13.74
CA HIS A 319 -15.12 -2.42 14.41
C HIS A 319 -13.79 -3.16 14.43
N GLU A 320 -13.44 -3.68 15.60
CA GLU A 320 -12.31 -4.61 15.77
C GLU A 320 -12.79 -6.06 15.93
N TYR A 321 -14.10 -6.28 16.13
CA TYR A 321 -14.69 -7.60 16.34
C TYR A 321 -15.03 -8.28 15.01
N LEU A 322 -14.10 -9.10 14.50
CA LEU A 322 -14.25 -9.79 13.22
C LEU A 322 -15.51 -10.68 13.11
N PRO A 323 -15.96 -11.41 14.15
CA PRO A 323 -17.19 -12.21 14.06
C PRO A 323 -18.44 -11.37 13.75
N TYR A 324 -18.54 -10.16 14.31
CA TYR A 324 -19.61 -9.23 13.94
C TYR A 324 -19.47 -8.76 12.50
N MET A 325 -18.25 -8.39 12.08
CA MET A 325 -18.00 -7.98 10.70
C MET A 325 -18.37 -9.09 9.70
N ALA A 326 -18.15 -10.36 10.07
CA ALA A 326 -18.53 -11.55 9.31
C ALA A 326 -20.06 -11.75 9.26
N SER A 327 -20.80 -11.34 10.30
CA SER A 327 -22.28 -11.36 10.31
C SER A 327 -22.90 -10.35 9.35
N VAL A 328 -22.25 -9.20 9.16
CA VAL A 328 -22.67 -8.19 8.17
C VAL A 328 -22.28 -8.61 6.76
N GLN A 329 -21.03 -9.02 6.57
CA GLN A 329 -20.49 -9.50 5.31
C GLN A 329 -19.44 -10.59 5.57
N PRO A 330 -19.66 -11.84 5.12
CA PRO A 330 -18.76 -12.95 5.38
C PRO A 330 -17.36 -12.70 4.82
N PHE A 331 -16.34 -13.17 5.55
CA PHE A 331 -14.99 -13.28 5.02
C PHE A 331 -14.92 -14.37 3.95
N ARG A 332 -14.09 -14.17 2.94
CA ARG A 332 -13.93 -15.08 1.81
C ARG A 332 -12.47 -15.31 1.46
N ILE A 333 -12.20 -16.48 0.89
CA ILE A 333 -10.97 -16.76 0.16
C ILE A 333 -11.34 -16.72 -1.33
N LEU A 334 -10.49 -16.10 -2.15
CA LEU A 334 -10.70 -16.08 -3.60
C LEU A 334 -10.61 -17.49 -4.20
N PRO A 335 -11.20 -17.76 -5.36
CA PRO A 335 -11.15 -19.09 -5.98
C PRO A 335 -9.72 -19.60 -6.23
N ASP A 336 -9.54 -20.93 -6.18
CA ASP A 336 -8.31 -21.62 -6.60
C ASP A 336 -8.18 -21.70 -8.12
N THR A 337 -9.31 -21.60 -8.83
CA THR A 337 -9.33 -21.71 -10.29
C THR A 337 -8.46 -20.63 -10.92
N ARG A 338 -7.40 -21.05 -11.61
CA ARG A 338 -6.48 -20.16 -12.32
C ARG A 338 -7.08 -19.82 -13.71
N PRO A 339 -7.51 -18.57 -13.94
CA PRO A 339 -8.07 -18.20 -15.23
C PRO A 339 -6.98 -18.08 -16.30
N ASN A 340 -7.36 -18.09 -17.59
CA ASN A 340 -6.40 -18.00 -18.69
C ASN A 340 -5.61 -16.68 -18.68
N ASN A 341 -6.22 -15.60 -18.22
CA ASN A 341 -5.63 -14.28 -18.03
C ASN A 341 -5.10 -14.07 -16.61
N TRP A 342 -4.67 -15.13 -15.92
CA TRP A 342 -4.21 -15.05 -14.54
C TRP A 342 -3.12 -14.00 -14.34
N VAL A 343 -3.32 -13.18 -13.30
CA VAL A 343 -2.41 -12.14 -12.85
C VAL A 343 -1.54 -12.70 -11.72
N PRO A 344 -0.23 -12.87 -11.93
CA PRO A 344 0.65 -13.48 -10.94
C PRO A 344 0.91 -12.61 -9.70
N TRP A 345 0.90 -11.28 -9.86
CA TRP A 345 0.96 -10.31 -8.77
C TRP A 345 0.25 -9.03 -9.16
N CYS A 346 -0.28 -8.32 -8.16
CA CYS A 346 -0.80 -6.98 -8.31
C CYS A 346 -0.58 -6.19 -7.02
N ALA A 347 -0.47 -4.87 -7.15
CA ALA A 347 -0.59 -3.99 -6.01
C ALA A 347 -2.03 -3.49 -5.88
N LEU A 348 -2.47 -3.25 -4.65
CA LEU A 348 -3.79 -2.70 -4.39
C LEU A 348 -3.76 -1.72 -3.23
N ASP A 349 -4.74 -0.84 -3.24
CA ASP A 349 -4.99 0.13 -2.18
C ASP A 349 -6.51 0.40 -2.13
N CYS A 350 -7.05 0.57 -0.92
CA CYS A 350 -8.47 0.79 -0.69
C CYS A 350 -8.74 2.15 -0.07
N GLU A 351 -9.78 2.82 -0.56
CA GLU A 351 -10.34 3.97 0.14
C GLU A 351 -11.55 3.57 0.97
N LEU A 352 -11.61 4.09 2.19
CA LEU A 352 -12.61 3.72 3.20
C LEU A 352 -13.41 4.94 3.66
N CYS A 353 -14.69 4.72 3.97
CA CYS A 353 -15.55 5.72 4.61
C CYS A 353 -16.10 5.25 5.96
N TYR A 354 -16.74 6.15 6.68
CA TYR A 354 -17.46 5.83 7.91
C TYR A 354 -18.96 5.72 7.66
N THR A 355 -19.55 4.63 8.13
CA THR A 355 -20.97 4.32 8.04
C THR A 355 -21.55 3.95 9.40
N THR A 356 -22.86 3.70 9.44
CA THR A 356 -23.55 3.17 10.63
C THR A 356 -23.05 1.80 11.06
N LEU A 357 -22.33 1.07 10.20
CA LEU A 357 -21.73 -0.25 10.47
C LEU A 357 -20.21 -0.17 10.67
N GLY A 358 -19.68 1.03 10.96
CA GLY A 358 -18.26 1.27 11.18
C GLY A 358 -17.54 1.73 9.91
N MET A 359 -16.28 1.33 9.76
CA MET A 359 -15.47 1.71 8.60
C MET A 359 -15.64 0.67 7.49
N GLU A 360 -16.05 1.10 6.29
CA GLU A 360 -16.37 0.23 5.16
C GLU A 360 -15.59 0.61 3.89
N LEU A 361 -15.37 -0.38 3.02
CA LEU A 361 -14.73 -0.21 1.72
C LEU A 361 -15.58 0.65 0.79
N THR A 362 -14.93 1.59 0.10
CA THR A 362 -15.61 2.51 -0.82
C THR A 362 -14.96 2.64 -2.18
N ARG A 363 -13.65 2.41 -2.30
CA ARG A 363 -12.97 2.33 -3.59
C ARG A 363 -11.89 1.27 -3.50
N LEU A 364 -11.73 0.49 -4.57
CA LEU A 364 -10.64 -0.47 -4.72
C LEU A 364 -9.90 -0.13 -6.00
N THR A 365 -8.59 0.07 -5.88
CA THR A 365 -7.70 0.21 -7.03
C THR A 365 -6.71 -0.94 -7.06
N VAL A 366 -6.59 -1.59 -8.20
CA VAL A 366 -5.68 -2.72 -8.45
C VAL A 366 -4.81 -2.39 -9.65
N VAL A 367 -3.49 -2.46 -9.47
CA VAL A 367 -2.50 -2.06 -10.47
C VAL A 367 -1.41 -3.12 -10.63
N THR A 368 -0.81 -3.16 -11.81
CA THR A 368 0.49 -3.78 -12.07
C THR A 368 1.56 -2.68 -12.18
N LEU A 369 2.76 -3.03 -12.64
CA LEU A 369 3.79 -2.03 -12.94
C LEU A 369 3.42 -1.15 -14.14
N THR A 370 2.56 -1.64 -15.03
CA THR A 370 2.27 -1.03 -16.33
C THR A 370 0.82 -0.58 -16.46
N ASP A 371 -0.10 -1.31 -15.84
CA ASP A 371 -1.53 -1.21 -16.12
C ASP A 371 -2.33 -1.04 -14.83
N LYS A 372 -3.36 -0.20 -14.89
CA LYS A 372 -4.43 -0.18 -13.90
C LYS A 372 -5.47 -1.23 -14.28
N LEU A 373 -5.51 -2.33 -13.53
CA LEU A 373 -6.39 -3.47 -13.83
C LEU A 373 -7.82 -3.22 -13.39
N LEU A 374 -8.01 -2.54 -12.25
CA LEU A 374 -9.32 -2.23 -11.69
C LEU A 374 -9.24 -0.91 -10.94
N ASP A 375 -10.29 -0.10 -11.07
CA ASP A 375 -10.49 1.13 -10.30
C ASP A 375 -11.99 1.37 -10.21
N THR A 376 -12.60 0.97 -9.09
CA THR A 376 -14.05 0.94 -8.96
C THR A 376 -14.50 1.42 -7.59
N PHE A 377 -15.68 2.04 -7.56
CA PHE A 377 -16.37 2.39 -6.32
C PHE A 377 -17.18 1.20 -5.85
N ILE A 378 -17.13 0.94 -4.54
CA ILE A 378 -17.87 -0.11 -3.86
C ILE A 378 -18.94 0.56 -3.02
N LYS A 379 -20.18 0.10 -3.19
CA LYS A 379 -21.31 0.53 -2.39
C LYS A 379 -21.20 -0.04 -0.98
N PRO A 380 -21.07 0.81 0.07
CA PRO A 380 -21.08 0.33 1.45
C PRO A 380 -22.46 -0.22 1.83
N LYS A 381 -22.51 -1.13 2.81
CA LYS A 381 -23.79 -1.68 3.32
C LYS A 381 -24.47 -0.74 4.31
N GLY A 382 -23.67 -0.06 5.14
CA GLY A 382 -24.16 0.91 6.10
C GLY A 382 -24.50 2.24 5.45
N GLU A 383 -25.37 2.99 6.11
CA GLU A 383 -25.66 4.37 5.72
C GLU A 383 -24.41 5.22 5.95
N ILE A 384 -24.01 5.99 4.93
CA ILE A 384 -22.81 6.84 4.97
C ILE A 384 -23.00 7.93 6.02
N LEU A 385 -22.13 7.93 7.03
CA LEU A 385 -22.05 9.00 8.02
C LEU A 385 -21.07 10.09 7.59
N GLU A 386 -19.92 9.67 7.03
CA GLU A 386 -18.94 10.60 6.50
C GLU A 386 -17.98 9.93 5.50
N LEU A 387 -17.77 10.57 4.36
CA LEU A 387 -16.93 10.09 3.25
C LEU A 387 -15.44 9.99 3.60
N ASN A 388 -15.00 10.65 4.67
CA ASN A 388 -13.60 10.71 5.07
C ASN A 388 -12.68 11.33 4.00
N THR A 389 -13.21 12.26 3.19
CA THR A 389 -12.63 12.85 1.97
C THR A 389 -11.16 13.27 2.08
N ARG A 390 -10.73 13.80 3.23
CA ARG A 390 -9.32 14.17 3.43
C ARG A 390 -8.36 12.99 3.20
N PHE A 391 -8.79 11.79 3.56
CA PHE A 391 -8.01 10.57 3.45
C PHE A 391 -8.48 9.67 2.32
N SER A 392 -9.75 9.78 1.87
CA SER A 392 -10.30 8.94 0.81
C SER A 392 -10.28 9.56 -0.59
N GLY A 393 -10.17 10.89 -0.69
CA GLY A 393 -10.34 11.63 -1.95
C GLY A 393 -11.75 11.55 -2.54
N ILE A 394 -12.73 10.97 -1.82
CA ILE A 394 -14.11 10.80 -2.31
C ILE A 394 -14.95 12.00 -1.92
N HIS A 395 -15.56 12.64 -2.92
CA HIS A 395 -16.32 13.89 -2.75
C HIS A 395 -17.83 13.71 -2.86
N SER A 396 -18.30 12.61 -3.45
CA SER A 396 -19.72 12.37 -3.67
C SER A 396 -20.19 11.06 -3.05
N ALA A 397 -21.22 11.13 -2.21
CA ALA A 397 -21.94 9.94 -1.74
C ALA A 397 -22.70 9.26 -2.88
N GLU A 398 -23.09 10.01 -3.92
CA GLU A 398 -23.79 9.46 -5.10
C GLU A 398 -22.89 8.47 -5.87
N GLU A 399 -21.59 8.76 -5.98
CA GLU A 399 -20.62 7.85 -6.61
C GLU A 399 -20.60 6.48 -5.90
N LEU A 400 -20.69 6.50 -4.56
CA LEU A 400 -20.76 5.28 -3.74
C LEU A 400 -22.10 4.57 -3.86
N GLU A 401 -23.20 5.31 -3.93
CA GLU A 401 -24.54 4.72 -4.11
C GLU A 401 -24.72 4.03 -5.46
N THR A 402 -24.01 4.52 -6.49
CA THR A 402 -23.93 3.89 -7.83
C THR A 402 -22.81 2.88 -7.98
N GLY A 403 -21.99 2.69 -6.95
CA GLY A 403 -20.88 1.73 -6.95
C GLY A 403 -21.37 0.28 -7.01
N ILE A 404 -20.44 -0.62 -7.33
CA ILE A 404 -20.71 -2.06 -7.35
C ILE A 404 -20.82 -2.62 -5.93
N THR A 405 -21.54 -3.71 -5.76
CA THR A 405 -21.58 -4.45 -4.50
C THR A 405 -20.26 -5.15 -4.23
N MET A 406 -20.02 -5.55 -2.97
CA MET A 406 -18.83 -6.33 -2.62
C MET A 406 -18.81 -7.70 -3.30
N ASP A 407 -19.98 -8.29 -3.60
CA ASP A 407 -20.07 -9.54 -4.36
C ASP A 407 -19.60 -9.36 -5.80
N GLU A 408 -20.08 -8.31 -6.48
CA GLU A 408 -19.62 -7.94 -7.83
C GLU A 408 -18.13 -7.58 -7.84
N MET A 409 -17.60 -6.94 -6.79
CA MET A 409 -16.17 -6.68 -6.66
C MET A 409 -15.34 -7.97 -6.72
N TYR A 410 -15.78 -9.06 -6.06
CA TYR A 410 -15.08 -10.35 -6.15
C TYR A 410 -15.16 -10.95 -7.56
N GLU A 411 -16.29 -10.77 -8.25
CA GLU A 411 -16.43 -11.19 -9.65
C GLU A 411 -15.51 -10.40 -10.57
N GLU A 412 -15.37 -9.09 -10.38
CA GLU A 412 -14.43 -8.24 -11.11
C GLU A 412 -12.98 -8.68 -10.85
N LEU A 413 -12.60 -8.94 -9.59
CA LEU A 413 -11.28 -9.46 -9.24
C LEU A 413 -11.00 -10.78 -9.98
N TYR A 414 -11.95 -11.71 -9.98
CA TYR A 414 -11.81 -12.95 -10.73
C TYR A 414 -11.68 -12.72 -12.25
N ARG A 415 -12.49 -11.80 -12.80
CA ARG A 415 -12.52 -11.47 -14.23
C ARG A 415 -11.21 -10.87 -14.72
N ILE A 416 -10.59 -9.98 -13.94
CA ILE A 416 -9.28 -9.40 -14.26
C ILE A 416 -8.12 -10.38 -14.06
N GLY A 417 -8.38 -11.59 -13.57
CA GLY A 417 -7.39 -12.66 -13.45
C GLY A 417 -6.81 -12.85 -12.06
N VAL A 418 -7.36 -12.21 -11.03
CA VAL A 418 -6.91 -12.34 -9.64
C VAL A 418 -7.53 -13.57 -8.98
N ASN A 419 -6.72 -14.38 -8.32
CA ASN A 419 -7.15 -15.57 -7.58
C ASN A 419 -6.42 -15.69 -6.22
N LYS A 420 -6.64 -16.77 -5.46
CA LYS A 420 -5.95 -16.94 -4.17
C LYS A 420 -4.42 -17.08 -4.25
N ASP A 421 -3.89 -17.40 -5.44
CA ASP A 421 -2.46 -17.59 -5.66
C ASP A 421 -1.76 -16.32 -6.19
N THR A 422 -2.54 -15.29 -6.55
CA THR A 422 -2.02 -13.97 -6.91
C THR A 422 -1.32 -13.34 -5.71
N ILE A 423 -0.11 -12.78 -5.90
CA ILE A 423 0.59 -12.07 -4.83
C ILE A 423 0.03 -10.65 -4.72
N PHE A 424 -0.50 -10.29 -3.55
CA PHE A 424 -0.96 -8.92 -3.24
C PHE A 424 0.17 -8.10 -2.63
N ILE A 425 0.35 -6.89 -3.17
CA ILE A 425 1.40 -5.96 -2.78
C ILE A 425 0.77 -4.65 -2.31
N GLY A 426 1.23 -4.08 -1.20
CA GLY A 426 0.67 -2.82 -0.71
C GLY A 426 1.38 -2.28 0.52
N HIS A 427 0.74 -1.35 1.23
CA HIS A 427 1.30 -0.71 2.41
C HIS A 427 0.31 -0.66 3.58
N GLY A 428 0.47 -1.55 4.56
CA GLY A 428 -0.50 -1.67 5.65
C GLY A 428 -1.83 -2.30 5.23
N LEU A 429 -1.75 -3.31 4.35
CA LEU A 429 -2.87 -4.04 3.77
C LEU A 429 -3.70 -4.79 4.82
N GLU A 430 -3.30 -4.83 6.09
CA GLU A 430 -4.11 -5.49 7.12
C GLU A 430 -5.51 -4.85 7.22
N ASN A 431 -5.60 -3.54 7.07
CA ASN A 431 -6.89 -2.83 7.12
C ASN A 431 -7.68 -3.06 5.83
N ASP A 432 -7.00 -3.03 4.68
CA ASP A 432 -7.57 -3.26 3.36
C ASP A 432 -8.16 -4.66 3.26
N MET A 433 -7.42 -5.70 3.65
CA MET A 433 -7.91 -7.09 3.63
C MET A 433 -9.13 -7.28 4.54
N ILE A 434 -9.11 -6.66 5.73
CA ILE A 434 -10.27 -6.67 6.63
C ILE A 434 -11.46 -5.94 5.98
N ALA A 435 -11.25 -4.77 5.38
CA ALA A 435 -12.30 -3.98 4.74
C ALA A 435 -12.91 -4.71 3.53
N MET A 436 -12.07 -5.34 2.71
CA MET A 436 -12.44 -6.21 1.59
C MET A 436 -13.04 -7.54 2.03
N ARG A 437 -13.01 -7.88 3.33
CA ARG A 437 -13.43 -9.19 3.88
C ARG A 437 -12.72 -10.38 3.20
N LEU A 438 -11.43 -10.21 2.88
CA LEU A 438 -10.60 -11.24 2.27
C LEU A 438 -9.65 -11.89 3.27
N VAL A 439 -9.53 -13.21 3.16
CA VAL A 439 -8.47 -14.02 3.77
C VAL A 439 -7.53 -14.43 2.65
N HIS A 440 -6.31 -13.91 2.68
CA HIS A 440 -5.33 -14.09 1.60
C HIS A 440 -3.93 -14.35 2.14
N GLU A 441 -3.30 -15.44 1.69
CA GLU A 441 -2.01 -15.89 2.22
C GLU A 441 -0.80 -15.28 1.51
N ARG A 442 -0.95 -14.88 0.24
CA ARG A 442 0.17 -14.41 -0.58
C ARG A 442 0.25 -12.90 -0.57
N VAL A 443 0.75 -12.34 0.52
CA VAL A 443 0.85 -10.89 0.74
C VAL A 443 2.31 -10.45 0.89
N ILE A 444 2.67 -9.37 0.20
CA ILE A 444 3.89 -8.58 0.41
C ILE A 444 3.47 -7.19 0.86
N ASP A 445 3.56 -6.96 2.16
CA ASP A 445 3.29 -5.66 2.76
C ASP A 445 4.59 -4.88 2.95
N THR A 446 4.66 -3.67 2.39
CA THR A 446 5.84 -2.80 2.48
C THR A 446 6.07 -2.24 3.88
N ALA A 447 5.04 -2.07 4.71
CA ALA A 447 5.20 -1.66 6.12
C ALA A 447 5.87 -2.77 6.96
N ILE A 448 5.63 -4.03 6.61
CA ILE A 448 6.30 -5.21 7.20
C ILE A 448 7.71 -5.37 6.63
N LEU A 449 7.85 -5.26 5.30
CA LEU A 449 9.12 -5.43 4.59
C LEU A 449 10.16 -4.38 5.02
N TYR A 450 9.74 -3.12 5.16
CA TYR A 450 10.58 -2.02 5.64
C TYR A 450 10.37 -1.80 7.14
N ARG A 451 10.89 -2.73 7.96
CA ARG A 451 10.72 -2.70 9.42
C ARG A 451 11.24 -1.40 10.04
N HIS A 452 10.45 -0.86 10.96
CA HIS A 452 10.85 0.29 11.76
C HIS A 452 11.92 -0.10 12.79
N GLU A 453 12.91 0.77 13.04
CA GLU A 453 14.05 0.50 13.94
C GLU A 453 13.61 0.21 15.39
N LYS A 454 12.49 0.79 15.80
CA LYS A 454 11.88 0.58 17.14
C LYS A 454 11.07 -0.71 17.26
N GLY A 455 10.93 -1.49 16.19
CA GLY A 455 10.07 -2.67 16.15
C GLY A 455 8.58 -2.34 16.19
N GLN A 456 7.76 -3.39 16.27
CA GLN A 456 6.30 -3.26 16.41
C GLN A 456 5.91 -2.50 17.68
N PRO A 457 4.81 -1.72 17.68
CA PRO A 457 3.84 -1.53 16.60
C PRO A 457 4.19 -0.37 15.64
N PHE A 458 5.43 0.15 15.69
CA PHE A 458 5.82 1.29 14.87
C PHE A 458 6.05 0.87 13.41
N ARG A 459 5.56 1.70 12.48
CA ARG A 459 5.75 1.54 11.03
C ARG A 459 6.15 2.86 10.40
N TYR A 460 6.95 2.77 9.34
CA TYR A 460 7.17 3.93 8.47
C TYR A 460 5.93 4.16 7.61
N SER A 461 5.56 5.43 7.39
CA SER A 461 4.51 5.76 6.43
C SER A 461 5.02 5.54 5.00
N LEU A 462 4.12 5.20 4.07
CA LEU A 462 4.45 5.10 2.64
C LEU A 462 5.19 6.34 2.13
N LYS A 463 4.69 7.54 2.45
CA LYS A 463 5.34 8.83 2.16
C LYS A 463 6.79 8.97 2.64
N PHE A 464 7.13 8.32 3.76
CA PHE A 464 8.51 8.32 4.26
C PHE A 464 9.36 7.35 3.46
N LEU A 465 8.84 6.15 3.17
CA LEU A 465 9.55 5.12 2.42
C LEU A 465 9.83 5.57 0.98
N THR A 466 8.84 6.12 0.29
CA THR A 466 9.02 6.64 -1.08
C THR A 466 10.01 7.79 -1.13
N LYS A 467 9.94 8.72 -0.17
CA LYS A 467 10.93 9.81 -0.08
C LYS A 467 12.33 9.29 0.19
N LYS A 468 12.48 8.29 1.06
CA LYS A 468 13.78 7.74 1.47
C LYS A 468 14.42 6.86 0.40
N TYR A 469 13.64 6.02 -0.27
CA TYR A 469 14.17 4.97 -1.14
C TYR A 469 13.94 5.23 -2.64
N LEU A 470 12.98 6.09 -3.00
CA LEU A 470 12.65 6.44 -4.38
C LEU A 470 12.84 7.94 -4.66
N GLU A 471 13.35 8.70 -3.68
CA GLU A 471 13.54 10.16 -3.75
C GLU A 471 12.29 10.95 -4.18
N THR A 472 11.11 10.36 -4.00
CA THR A 472 9.85 10.89 -4.51
C THR A 472 8.92 11.26 -3.36
N VAL A 473 8.34 12.45 -3.41
CA VAL A 473 7.35 12.91 -2.44
C VAL A 473 5.96 12.67 -3.02
N ILE A 474 5.22 11.77 -2.39
CA ILE A 474 3.83 11.44 -2.72
C ILE A 474 2.85 12.10 -1.74
N GLN A 475 1.55 12.00 -2.01
CA GLN A 475 0.50 12.49 -1.11
C GLN A 475 0.72 13.98 -0.76
N THR A 476 0.91 14.82 -1.79
CA THR A 476 1.03 16.29 -1.64
C THR A 476 -0.32 16.98 -1.46
N GLY A 477 -1.43 16.26 -1.67
CA GLY A 477 -2.80 16.72 -1.47
C GLY A 477 -3.65 15.65 -0.79
N GLU A 478 -4.84 15.41 -1.33
CA GLU A 478 -5.67 14.24 -0.98
C GLU A 478 -4.95 12.94 -1.40
N HIS A 479 -5.34 11.83 -0.79
CA HIS A 479 -4.80 10.53 -1.16
C HIS A 479 -5.35 10.11 -2.53
N ASP A 480 -4.52 9.39 -3.27
CA ASP A 480 -4.87 8.77 -4.54
C ASP A 480 -4.45 7.30 -4.46
N SER A 481 -5.43 6.42 -4.37
CA SER A 481 -5.24 4.97 -4.25
C SER A 481 -4.41 4.38 -5.39
N GLU A 482 -4.48 4.96 -6.61
CA GLU A 482 -3.62 4.54 -7.72
C GLU A 482 -2.15 4.89 -7.46
N GLU A 483 -1.89 6.13 -7.01
CA GLU A 483 -0.54 6.58 -6.66
C GLU A 483 0.04 5.68 -5.57
N ASP A 484 -0.71 5.46 -4.49
CA ASP A 484 -0.24 4.72 -3.32
C ASP A 484 0.05 3.23 -3.66
N ALA A 485 -0.83 2.56 -4.42
CA ALA A 485 -0.61 1.19 -4.88
C ALA A 485 0.63 1.07 -5.79
N VAL A 486 0.81 1.99 -6.75
CA VAL A 486 1.95 1.99 -7.67
C VAL A 486 3.26 2.21 -6.91
N TYR A 487 3.31 3.11 -5.93
CA TYR A 487 4.53 3.36 -5.18
C TYR A 487 4.88 2.24 -4.19
N ALA A 488 3.87 1.57 -3.59
CA ALA A 488 4.10 0.35 -2.84
C ALA A 488 4.75 -0.74 -3.72
N LEU A 489 4.25 -0.91 -4.95
CA LEU A 489 4.83 -1.83 -5.93
C LEU A 489 6.27 -1.47 -6.29
N LYS A 490 6.53 -0.19 -6.59
CA LYS A 490 7.89 0.31 -6.91
C LYS A 490 8.87 0.06 -5.77
N LEU A 491 8.47 0.21 -4.51
CA LEU A 491 9.31 -0.07 -3.35
C LEU A 491 9.72 -1.55 -3.26
N VAL A 492 8.83 -2.48 -3.62
CA VAL A 492 9.15 -3.91 -3.63
C VAL A 492 10.14 -4.24 -4.76
N PHE A 493 9.87 -3.77 -5.98
CA PHE A 493 10.76 -4.00 -7.12
C PHE A 493 12.13 -3.35 -6.94
N ARG A 494 12.18 -2.17 -6.30
CA ARG A 494 13.41 -1.49 -5.91
C ARG A 494 14.26 -2.34 -4.95
N LEU A 495 13.62 -3.06 -4.02
CA LEU A 495 14.31 -3.96 -3.09
C LEU A 495 14.87 -5.18 -3.83
N LEU A 496 14.08 -5.78 -4.72
CA LEU A 496 14.50 -6.94 -5.52
C LEU A 496 15.71 -6.65 -6.41
N ARG A 497 15.74 -5.46 -7.03
CA ARG A 497 16.83 -5.03 -7.93
C ARG A 497 18.12 -4.67 -7.20
N LYS A 498 18.13 -4.63 -5.86
CA LYS A 498 19.29 -4.26 -5.02
C LYS A 498 19.97 -2.96 -5.45
N GLU A 499 19.21 -1.99 -5.96
CA GLU A 499 19.78 -0.70 -6.35
C GLU A 499 20.43 -0.05 -5.08
N PRO A 500 21.56 0.66 -5.22
CA PRO A 500 22.22 1.30 -4.08
C PRO A 500 21.36 2.44 -3.50
N THR A 501 21.28 2.50 -2.16
CA THR A 501 20.57 3.54 -1.39
C THR A 501 21.33 4.85 -1.35
#